data_AF-A0A240EHM5-F1
#
_entry.id   AF-A0A240EHM5-F1
#
_cell.length_a   1.000
_cell.length_b   1.000
_cell.length_c   1.000
_cell.angle_alpha   90.00
_cell.angle_beta   90.00
_cell.angle_gamma   90.00
#
_symmetry.space_group_name_H-M   'P 1'
#
loop_
_entity.id
_entity.type
_entity.pdbx_description
1 polymer ?
#
loop_
_entity_poly.entity_id
_entity_poly.type
_entity_poly.pdbx_seq_one_letter_code
_entity_poly.pdbx_strand_id
1 'polypeptide(L)'
;MKNNIFFILVIFVIFSLVIAISTMSSLNDIPTLNVKNLDNRFNKHYLDVIIDENRSYISNNPNIRKSLRQPEVEVNIKNKYIHQCEVTQKEFNQFVQNSQGRENRSATFSHKISGKLSSPVTGVNFLQAQRYCDSIGGRLPTHYEWEAAATGIERRLYPWGNSFSNDDNPYIDPILNTTKSCGKVISTSTPINVHDLSGNVSEWVVSDQSAMIKGGNGFDKDSIFSSLNLFYRTANPKTKSKQIGFRCIFDNVVQNQDIIKIPDGNYLVGVPKQSLLAIPASYFKSEFNSSLLTASDPKNHSTSLQFSVYEITVDQYHRFLLDPLVHLNLFSSGNQPKNHSYTPLDWKTQLLSPSYPVRGVDWWSAHAFAVWAGGRLPSQDEWTNIYIQTLNHVYHAPDTMSGIQEVSATCSSASTSICGLFDNVSEWTSSVVITPEGAIEMIYKGGNFRIPTEQTLDPHYMQSISPHYRADTLGFRVIFP
;
A
#
# COMPACT_ATOMS: atom_id res chain seq x y z
N MET A 1 26.74 -31.01 -52.05
CA MET A 1 25.93 -29.95 -51.40
C MET A 1 25.02 -30.44 -50.27
N LYS A 2 24.46 -31.67 -50.30
CA LYS A 2 23.58 -32.16 -49.22
C LYS A 2 24.29 -32.45 -47.86
N ASN A 3 25.55 -32.90 -47.87
CA ASN A 3 26.26 -33.23 -46.61
C ASN A 3 26.68 -32.01 -45.79
N ASN A 4 26.93 -30.85 -46.42
CA ASN A 4 27.32 -29.64 -45.69
C ASN A 4 26.12 -28.96 -45.01
N ILE A 5 24.92 -29.09 -45.57
CA ILE A 5 23.68 -28.52 -44.99
C ILE A 5 23.28 -29.30 -43.74
N PHE A 6 23.46 -30.62 -43.73
CA PHE A 6 23.18 -31.45 -42.56
C PHE A 6 24.15 -31.15 -41.40
N PHE A 7 25.43 -30.93 -41.70
CA PHE A 7 26.44 -30.60 -40.68
C PHE A 7 26.19 -29.22 -40.06
N ILE A 8 25.79 -28.23 -40.87
CA ILE A 8 25.43 -26.88 -40.37
C ILE A 8 24.17 -26.92 -39.51
N LEU A 9 23.15 -27.72 -39.89
CA LEU A 9 21.93 -27.90 -39.10
C LEU A 9 22.22 -28.56 -37.74
N VAL A 10 23.06 -29.59 -37.70
CA VAL A 10 23.44 -30.26 -36.43
C VAL A 10 24.23 -29.31 -35.52
N ILE A 11 25.14 -28.50 -36.07
CA ILE A 11 25.85 -27.47 -35.30
C ILE A 11 24.87 -26.41 -34.78
N PHE A 12 23.90 -25.97 -35.58
CA PHE A 12 22.92 -24.97 -35.15
C PHE A 12 22.00 -25.51 -34.05
N VAL A 13 21.57 -26.78 -34.11
CA VAL A 13 20.79 -27.41 -33.05
C VAL A 13 21.62 -27.59 -31.77
N ILE A 14 22.87 -28.02 -31.86
CA ILE A 14 23.76 -28.12 -30.70
C ILE A 14 24.05 -26.74 -30.08
N PHE A 15 24.29 -25.71 -30.91
CA PHE A 15 24.52 -24.34 -30.45
C PHE A 15 23.27 -23.74 -29.80
N SER A 16 22.08 -24.04 -30.34
CA SER A 16 20.79 -23.65 -29.75
C SER A 16 20.52 -24.37 -28.43
N LEU A 17 20.92 -25.64 -28.30
CA LEU A 17 20.80 -26.41 -27.06
C LEU A 17 21.80 -25.93 -25.99
N VAL A 18 23.03 -25.56 -26.39
CA VAL A 18 24.05 -25.00 -25.50
C VAL A 18 23.65 -23.60 -25.04
N ILE A 19 23.05 -22.78 -25.91
CA ILE A 19 22.46 -21.48 -25.52
C ILE A 19 21.30 -21.71 -24.54
N ALA A 20 20.40 -22.67 -24.80
CA ALA A 20 19.30 -23.00 -23.89
C ALA A 20 19.78 -23.55 -22.52
N ILE A 21 20.88 -24.31 -22.48
CA ILE A 21 21.47 -24.81 -21.23
C ILE A 21 22.27 -23.71 -20.51
N SER A 22 22.86 -22.74 -21.24
CA SER A 22 23.53 -21.57 -20.66
C SER A 22 22.56 -20.48 -20.16
N THR A 23 21.34 -20.41 -20.72
CA THR A 23 20.28 -19.52 -20.23
C THR A 23 19.45 -20.14 -19.10
N MET A 24 19.46 -21.47 -18.94
CA MET A 24 18.85 -22.15 -17.78
C MET A 24 19.78 -22.29 -16.56
N SER A 25 21.07 -21.98 -16.68
CA SER A 25 22.04 -22.07 -15.57
C SER A 25 22.33 -20.74 -14.86
N SER A 26 21.67 -19.63 -15.22
CA SER A 26 21.81 -18.34 -14.51
C SER A 26 20.57 -17.91 -13.71
N LEU A 27 19.54 -18.74 -13.62
CA LEU A 27 18.32 -18.47 -12.86
C LEU A 27 18.34 -18.97 -11.40
N ASN A 28 19.41 -19.64 -10.96
CA ASN A 28 19.45 -20.29 -9.63
C ASN A 28 20.39 -19.64 -8.60
N ASP A 29 21.11 -18.57 -8.92
CA ASP A 29 22.04 -17.92 -7.97
C ASP A 29 21.70 -16.44 -7.71
N ILE A 30 20.41 -16.11 -7.67
CA ILE A 30 19.99 -15.09 -6.70
C ILE A 30 20.00 -15.84 -5.36
N PRO A 31 20.67 -15.34 -4.31
CA PRO A 31 20.28 -15.75 -2.98
C PRO A 31 18.87 -15.21 -2.79
N THR A 32 17.87 -15.97 -3.28
CA THR A 32 16.64 -16.08 -2.55
C THR A 32 17.12 -16.34 -1.14
N LEU A 33 16.78 -15.45 -0.21
CA LEU A 33 16.90 -15.80 1.19
C LEU A 33 16.19 -17.15 1.26
N ASN A 34 16.98 -18.23 1.38
CA ASN A 34 16.43 -19.56 1.36
C ASN A 34 15.68 -19.62 2.68
N VAL A 35 14.38 -19.31 2.66
CA VAL A 35 13.56 -19.19 3.87
C VAL A 35 13.52 -20.54 4.60
N LYS A 36 13.92 -21.63 3.92
CA LYS A 36 14.16 -22.95 4.53
C LYS A 36 15.41 -23.00 5.41
N ASN A 37 16.37 -22.09 5.25
CA ASN A 37 17.60 -21.96 6.04
C ASN A 37 17.60 -20.74 6.98
N LEU A 38 16.47 -20.01 7.11
CA LEU A 38 16.21 -19.25 8.34
C LEU A 38 15.95 -20.28 9.44
N ASP A 39 17.05 -20.65 10.09
CA ASP A 39 17.18 -21.54 11.23
C ASP A 39 15.95 -21.44 12.17
N ASN A 40 15.52 -22.59 12.70
CA ASN A 40 14.38 -22.82 13.58
C ASN A 40 14.49 -22.12 14.97
N ARG A 41 15.09 -20.92 15.02
CA ARG A 41 15.44 -20.17 16.23
C ARG A 41 14.85 -18.77 16.31
N PHE A 42 14.07 -18.33 15.31
CA PHE A 42 13.24 -17.12 15.41
C PHE A 42 11.77 -17.50 15.34
N ASN A 43 11.01 -17.19 16.38
CA ASN A 43 9.55 -17.30 16.38
C ASN A 43 9.00 -16.39 15.26
N LYS A 44 8.77 -16.95 14.06
CA LYS A 44 8.14 -16.24 12.95
C LYS A 44 6.82 -15.65 13.45
N HIS A 45 6.58 -14.39 13.14
CA HIS A 45 5.31 -13.78 13.50
C HIS A 45 4.18 -14.51 12.76
N TYR A 46 3.01 -14.69 13.37
CA TYR A 46 1.89 -15.41 12.74
C TYR A 46 1.49 -14.80 11.39
N LEU A 47 1.61 -13.47 11.26
CA LEU A 47 1.37 -12.77 10.00
C LEU A 47 2.35 -13.18 8.89
N ASP A 48 3.62 -13.45 9.23
CA ASP A 48 4.61 -13.91 8.25
C ASP A 48 4.23 -15.30 7.71
N VAL A 49 3.72 -16.19 8.57
CA VAL A 49 3.25 -17.51 8.14
C VAL A 49 2.08 -17.35 7.15
N ILE A 50 1.08 -16.53 7.48
CA ILE A 50 -0.07 -16.25 6.61
C ILE A 50 0.39 -15.69 5.26
N ILE A 51 1.34 -14.74 5.26
CA ILE A 51 1.85 -14.13 4.03
C ILE A 51 2.60 -15.16 3.18
N ASP A 52 3.48 -15.95 3.80
CA ASP A 52 4.31 -16.94 3.11
C ASP A 52 3.50 -18.03 2.42
N GLU A 53 2.43 -18.49 3.06
CA GLU A 53 1.55 -19.54 2.53
C GLU A 53 0.62 -19.05 1.41
N ASN A 54 0.37 -17.73 1.33
CA ASN A 54 -0.67 -17.15 0.45
C ASN A 54 -0.13 -16.14 -0.56
N ARG A 55 1.18 -16.15 -0.81
CA ARG A 55 1.93 -15.23 -1.71
C ARG A 55 1.22 -14.92 -3.03
N SER A 56 0.81 -15.94 -3.77
CA SER A 56 0.14 -15.78 -5.08
C SER A 56 -1.23 -15.12 -4.95
N TYR A 57 -1.99 -15.45 -3.90
CA TYR A 57 -3.30 -14.86 -3.66
C TYR A 57 -3.19 -13.37 -3.32
N ILE A 58 -2.26 -13.02 -2.42
CA ILE A 58 -2.01 -11.65 -1.98
C ILE A 58 -1.60 -10.77 -3.18
N SER A 59 -0.70 -11.26 -4.03
CA SER A 59 -0.22 -10.54 -5.21
C SER A 59 -1.38 -10.08 -6.12
N ASN A 60 -2.42 -10.90 -6.25
CA ASN A 60 -3.57 -10.63 -7.09
C ASN A 60 -4.70 -9.83 -6.41
N ASN A 61 -4.61 -9.53 -5.10
CA ASN A 61 -5.69 -8.86 -4.36
C ASN A 61 -5.27 -7.48 -3.82
N PRO A 62 -5.61 -6.38 -4.51
CA PRO A 62 -5.11 -5.03 -4.18
C PRO A 62 -5.51 -4.53 -2.79
N ASN A 63 -6.66 -4.95 -2.24
CA ASN A 63 -7.08 -4.54 -0.90
C ASN A 63 -6.19 -5.14 0.18
N ILE A 64 -5.82 -6.42 0.03
CA ILE A 64 -4.87 -7.08 0.94
C ILE A 64 -3.51 -6.40 0.84
N ARG A 65 -3.01 -6.17 -0.38
CA ARG A 65 -1.73 -5.46 -0.59
C ARG A 65 -1.73 -4.07 0.06
N LYS A 66 -2.85 -3.36 0.00
CA LYS A 66 -3.01 -2.04 0.63
C LYS A 66 -3.05 -2.13 2.16
N SER A 67 -3.70 -3.16 2.70
CA SER A 67 -3.77 -3.44 4.14
C SER A 67 -2.41 -3.79 4.74
N LEU A 68 -1.66 -4.66 4.07
CA LEU A 68 -0.30 -5.07 4.48
C LEU A 68 0.76 -3.95 4.36
N ARG A 69 0.38 -2.75 3.90
CA ARG A 69 1.26 -1.58 3.85
C ARG A 69 0.97 -0.57 4.98
N GLN A 70 -0.02 -0.82 5.82
CA GLN A 70 -0.30 0.09 6.93
C GLN A 70 0.80 -0.03 7.99
N PRO A 71 1.54 1.06 8.28
CA PRO A 71 2.58 1.04 9.30
C PRO A 71 1.97 0.71 10.67
N GLU A 72 2.80 0.16 11.56
CA GLU A 72 2.42 0.08 12.97
C GLU A 72 2.31 1.50 13.55
N VAL A 73 1.17 1.80 14.17
CA VAL A 73 0.91 3.07 14.84
C VAL A 73 0.47 2.79 16.27
N GLU A 74 0.94 3.62 17.21
CA GLU A 74 0.42 3.62 18.58
C GLU A 74 -0.79 4.56 18.68
N VAL A 75 -1.88 4.03 19.25
CA VAL A 75 -3.14 4.75 19.44
C VAL A 75 -3.47 4.76 20.92
N ASN A 76 -3.58 5.95 21.50
CA ASN A 76 -4.02 6.10 22.88
C ASN A 76 -5.55 6.01 22.96
N ILE A 77 -6.05 5.01 23.67
CA ILE A 77 -7.47 4.85 23.99
C ILE A 77 -7.69 5.29 25.43
N LYS A 78 -8.59 6.26 25.61
CA LYS A 78 -8.99 6.74 26.93
C LYS A 78 -10.48 7.06 26.96
N ASN A 79 -11.18 6.50 27.94
CA ASN A 79 -12.62 6.66 28.15
C ASN A 79 -13.43 6.39 26.88
N LYS A 80 -13.08 5.35 26.12
CA LYS A 80 -13.82 4.94 24.93
C LYS A 80 -14.73 3.76 25.24
N TYR A 81 -15.94 3.83 24.73
CA TYR A 81 -16.92 2.77 24.81
C TYR A 81 -17.40 2.47 23.40
N ILE A 82 -17.42 1.21 23.01
CA ILE A 82 -17.86 0.80 21.68
C ILE A 82 -19.12 -0.05 21.81
N HIS A 83 -20.04 0.06 20.86
CA HIS A 83 -21.17 -0.88 20.81
C HIS A 83 -20.66 -2.32 20.82
N GLN A 84 -21.30 -3.14 21.65
CA GLN A 84 -20.99 -4.56 21.75
C GLN A 84 -21.24 -5.29 20.42
N CYS A 85 -22.24 -4.81 19.68
CA CYS A 85 -22.77 -5.36 18.43
C CYS A 85 -22.88 -4.28 17.34
N GLU A 86 -23.08 -4.68 16.10
CA GLU A 86 -23.49 -3.75 15.04
C GLU A 86 -24.89 -3.19 15.32
N VAL A 87 -25.15 -1.96 14.86
CA VAL A 87 -26.48 -1.35 14.95
C VAL A 87 -27.49 -2.21 14.20
N THR A 88 -28.62 -2.49 14.82
CA THR A 88 -29.64 -3.39 14.29
C THR A 88 -30.60 -2.68 13.34
N GLN A 89 -31.27 -3.46 12.49
CA GLN A 89 -32.34 -2.94 11.63
C GLN A 89 -33.48 -2.30 12.45
N LYS A 90 -33.78 -2.81 13.65
CA LYS A 90 -34.80 -2.22 14.55
C LYS A 90 -34.44 -0.80 14.95
N GLU A 91 -33.22 -0.61 15.44
CA GLU A 91 -32.77 0.67 15.95
C GLU A 91 -32.68 1.71 14.83
N PHE A 92 -32.16 1.31 13.66
CA PHE A 92 -32.10 2.20 12.51
C PHE A 92 -33.50 2.58 12.00
N ASN A 93 -34.47 1.64 12.02
CA ASN A 93 -35.85 1.94 11.66
C ASN A 93 -36.48 2.97 12.60
N GLN A 94 -36.22 2.87 13.91
CA GLN A 94 -36.68 3.84 14.90
C GLN A 94 -36.04 5.22 14.67
N PHE A 95 -34.75 5.28 14.38
CA PHE A 95 -34.07 6.52 13.99
C PHE A 95 -34.71 7.18 12.76
N VAL A 96 -34.98 6.40 11.70
CA VAL A 96 -35.63 6.90 10.49
C VAL A 96 -37.04 7.44 10.81
N GLN A 97 -37.82 6.74 11.62
CA GLN A 97 -39.15 7.21 12.05
C GLN A 97 -39.07 8.54 12.82
N ASN A 98 -38.12 8.65 13.75
CA ASN A 98 -37.91 9.84 14.57
C ASN A 98 -37.34 11.03 13.77
N SER A 99 -36.74 10.79 12.61
CA SER A 99 -36.18 11.83 11.74
C SER A 99 -37.23 12.71 11.03
N GLN A 100 -38.52 12.34 11.11
CA GLN A 100 -39.64 13.02 10.44
C GLN A 100 -39.41 13.25 8.93
N GLY A 101 -38.84 12.23 8.25
CA GLY A 101 -38.62 12.25 6.80
C GLY A 101 -37.29 12.87 6.35
N ARG A 102 -36.43 13.30 7.28
CA ARG A 102 -35.06 13.77 6.96
C ARG A 102 -34.12 12.63 6.61
N GLU A 103 -34.42 11.41 7.07
CA GLU A 103 -33.65 10.21 6.78
C GLU A 103 -34.43 9.20 5.95
N ASN A 104 -33.72 8.56 5.03
CA ASN A 104 -34.28 7.51 4.19
C ASN A 104 -34.09 6.14 4.85
N ARG A 105 -35.03 5.24 4.60
CA ARG A 105 -34.90 3.83 4.99
C ARG A 105 -33.63 3.22 4.39
N SER A 106 -33.11 2.18 5.05
CA SER A 106 -32.02 1.39 4.48
C SER A 106 -32.44 0.82 3.12
N ALA A 107 -31.50 0.70 2.19
CA ALA A 107 -31.78 0.13 0.86
C ALA A 107 -32.25 -1.33 0.94
N THR A 108 -31.93 -2.03 2.04
CA THR A 108 -32.35 -3.40 2.30
C THR A 108 -33.64 -3.49 3.12
N PHE A 109 -34.30 -2.38 3.46
CA PHE A 109 -35.50 -2.36 4.31
C PHE A 109 -36.63 -3.28 3.83
N SER A 110 -36.85 -3.36 2.52
CA SER A 110 -37.88 -4.21 1.91
C SER A 110 -37.44 -5.66 1.69
N HIS A 111 -36.17 -5.99 1.95
CA HIS A 111 -35.65 -7.34 1.76
C HIS A 111 -36.14 -8.23 2.91
N LYS A 112 -36.90 -9.29 2.56
CA LYS A 112 -37.56 -10.23 3.50
C LYS A 112 -36.65 -10.78 4.60
N ILE A 113 -35.34 -10.76 4.36
CA ILE A 113 -34.33 -11.34 5.22
C ILE A 113 -33.52 -10.28 6.01
N SER A 114 -33.29 -9.09 5.44
CA SER A 114 -32.81 -7.93 6.21
C SER A 114 -33.89 -7.39 7.16
N GLY A 115 -35.15 -7.81 6.96
CA GLY A 115 -36.28 -7.56 7.85
C GLY A 115 -36.23 -8.26 9.22
N LYS A 116 -35.17 -9.00 9.55
CA LYS A 116 -34.94 -9.40 10.96
C LYS A 116 -34.51 -8.18 11.75
N LEU A 117 -35.43 -7.68 12.57
CA LEU A 117 -35.22 -6.50 13.42
C LEU A 117 -33.96 -6.60 14.32
N SER A 118 -33.52 -7.80 14.68
CA SER A 118 -32.34 -8.07 15.50
C SER A 118 -31.05 -8.34 14.72
N SER A 119 -31.07 -8.30 13.38
CA SER A 119 -29.87 -8.42 12.56
C SER A 119 -29.26 -7.02 12.30
N PRO A 120 -27.95 -6.93 11.98
CA PRO A 120 -27.32 -5.68 11.61
C PRO A 120 -28.07 -4.96 10.48
N VAL A 121 -28.21 -3.64 10.61
CA VAL A 121 -28.68 -2.81 9.51
C VAL A 121 -27.63 -2.82 8.40
N THR A 122 -28.07 -3.01 7.17
CA THR A 122 -27.25 -2.97 5.96
C THR A 122 -27.88 -2.03 4.94
N GLY A 123 -27.23 -1.77 3.79
CA GLY A 123 -27.79 -0.90 2.76
C GLY A 123 -27.90 0.57 3.21
N VAL A 124 -27.11 0.95 4.20
CA VAL A 124 -26.92 2.32 4.66
C VAL A 124 -25.59 2.84 4.12
N ASN A 125 -25.56 4.11 3.75
CA ASN A 125 -24.31 4.75 3.34
C ASN A 125 -23.58 5.34 4.54
N PHE A 126 -22.34 5.78 4.33
CA PHE A 126 -21.48 6.31 5.40
C PHE A 126 -22.13 7.48 6.15
N LEU A 127 -22.75 8.41 5.44
CA LEU A 127 -23.37 9.59 6.04
C LEU A 127 -24.59 9.25 6.89
N GLN A 128 -25.39 8.26 6.47
CA GLN A 128 -26.52 7.77 7.28
C GLN A 128 -26.05 7.08 8.55
N ALA A 129 -24.98 6.27 8.46
CA ALA A 129 -24.36 5.63 9.62
C ALA A 129 -23.80 6.66 10.61
N GLN A 130 -23.12 7.70 10.10
CA GLN A 130 -22.61 8.81 10.91
C GLN A 130 -23.74 9.55 11.65
N ARG A 131 -24.77 9.99 10.92
CA ARG A 131 -25.91 10.71 11.51
C ARG A 131 -26.67 9.87 12.53
N TYR A 132 -26.77 8.56 12.32
CA TYR A 132 -27.34 7.66 13.32
C TYR A 132 -26.51 7.71 14.60
N CYS A 133 -25.19 7.51 14.51
CA CYS A 133 -24.34 7.52 15.71
C CYS A 133 -24.37 8.87 16.43
N ASP A 134 -24.35 9.98 15.68
CA ASP A 134 -24.48 11.33 16.24
C ASP A 134 -25.80 11.49 17.01
N SER A 135 -26.90 10.93 16.48
CA SER A 135 -28.23 11.05 17.09
C SER A 135 -28.39 10.33 18.44
N ILE A 136 -27.52 9.35 18.71
CA ILE A 136 -27.50 8.61 19.98
C ILE A 136 -26.35 9.04 20.90
N GLY A 137 -25.72 10.18 20.62
CA GLY A 137 -24.62 10.74 21.42
C GLY A 137 -23.27 10.06 21.24
N GLY A 138 -23.12 9.26 20.17
CA GLY A 138 -21.86 8.65 19.76
C GLY A 138 -21.36 9.22 18.44
N ARG A 139 -20.47 8.47 17.79
CA ARG A 139 -19.99 8.71 16.43
C ARG A 139 -19.55 7.39 15.80
N LEU A 140 -19.26 7.39 14.50
CA LEU A 140 -18.54 6.26 13.92
C LEU A 140 -17.11 6.19 14.53
N PRO A 141 -16.60 4.98 14.79
CA PRO A 141 -15.21 4.81 15.20
C PRO A 141 -14.26 5.25 14.10
N THR A 142 -13.11 5.78 14.48
CA THR A 142 -11.98 5.85 13.55
C THR A 142 -11.52 4.43 13.22
N HIS A 143 -10.84 4.24 12.08
CA HIS A 143 -10.29 2.93 11.73
C HIS A 143 -9.31 2.37 12.78
N TYR A 144 -8.69 3.25 13.56
CA TYR A 144 -7.71 2.93 14.60
C TYR A 144 -8.40 2.55 15.91
N GLU A 145 -9.46 3.26 16.30
CA GLU A 145 -10.26 2.87 17.47
C GLU A 145 -10.97 1.53 17.24
N TRP A 146 -11.48 1.31 16.03
CA TRP A 146 -12.08 0.04 15.65
C TRP A 146 -11.06 -1.10 15.75
N GLU A 147 -9.86 -0.89 15.20
CA GLU A 147 -8.79 -1.89 15.26
C GLU A 147 -8.27 -2.12 16.68
N ALA A 148 -8.15 -1.07 17.50
CA ALA A 148 -7.77 -1.17 18.90
C ALA A 148 -8.76 -2.05 19.70
N ALA A 149 -10.07 -1.86 19.46
CA ALA A 149 -11.11 -2.70 20.07
C ALA A 149 -10.98 -4.17 19.64
N ALA A 150 -10.65 -4.43 18.37
CA ALA A 150 -10.51 -5.77 17.83
C ALA A 150 -9.22 -6.48 18.31
N THR A 151 -8.08 -5.79 18.20
CA THR A 151 -6.74 -6.32 18.44
C THR A 151 -6.42 -6.50 19.92
N GLY A 152 -6.93 -5.62 20.78
CA GLY A 152 -6.60 -5.61 22.21
C GLY A 152 -5.15 -5.22 22.50
N ILE A 153 -4.79 -5.17 23.79
CA ILE A 153 -3.40 -4.93 24.22
C ILE A 153 -2.49 -6.11 23.82
N GLU A 154 -3.09 -7.28 23.63
CA GLU A 154 -2.45 -8.53 23.24
C GLU A 154 -2.08 -8.60 21.75
N ARG A 155 -2.52 -7.61 20.96
CA ARG A 155 -2.15 -7.44 19.54
C ARG A 155 -2.56 -8.61 18.66
N ARG A 156 -3.78 -9.10 18.85
CA ARG A 156 -4.31 -10.25 18.11
C ARG A 156 -4.47 -9.93 16.63
N LEU A 157 -4.14 -10.88 15.77
CA LEU A 157 -4.34 -10.75 14.32
C LEU A 157 -5.82 -10.73 13.92
N TYR A 158 -6.64 -11.50 14.63
CA TYR A 158 -8.09 -11.59 14.48
C TYR A 158 -8.76 -11.12 15.79
N PRO A 159 -10.05 -10.74 15.79
CA PRO A 159 -10.72 -10.31 17.02
C PRO A 159 -10.58 -11.33 18.16
N TRP A 160 -10.61 -12.62 17.82
CA TRP A 160 -10.55 -13.76 18.75
C TRP A 160 -9.15 -14.29 19.07
N GLY A 161 -8.12 -13.98 18.27
CA GLY A 161 -6.79 -14.57 18.49
C GLY A 161 -5.84 -14.43 17.30
N ASN A 162 -4.76 -15.22 17.31
CA ASN A 162 -3.76 -15.25 16.23
C ASN A 162 -3.94 -16.41 15.26
N SER A 163 -4.74 -17.42 15.63
CA SER A 163 -5.02 -18.58 14.80
C SER A 163 -6.33 -18.38 14.05
N PHE A 164 -6.27 -18.52 12.73
CA PHE A 164 -7.45 -18.53 11.88
C PHE A 164 -8.02 -19.94 11.77
N SER A 165 -9.34 -20.07 11.92
CA SER A 165 -10.08 -21.30 11.61
C SER A 165 -11.26 -20.95 10.71
N ASN A 166 -11.49 -21.77 9.67
CA ASN A 166 -12.66 -21.60 8.82
C ASN A 166 -13.97 -21.83 9.58
N ASP A 167 -13.96 -22.72 10.59
CA ASP A 167 -15.13 -23.00 11.43
C ASP A 167 -15.48 -21.84 12.35
N ASP A 168 -14.51 -20.97 12.64
CA ASP A 168 -14.73 -19.78 13.44
C ASP A 168 -15.41 -18.67 12.63
N ASN A 169 -15.37 -18.66 11.29
CA ASN A 169 -15.89 -17.52 10.53
C ASN A 169 -17.42 -17.36 10.68
N PRO A 170 -17.96 -16.19 11.09
CA PRO A 170 -19.40 -16.01 11.22
C PRO A 170 -20.01 -15.81 9.83
N TYR A 171 -20.31 -16.94 9.19
CA TYR A 171 -21.05 -16.99 7.95
C TYR A 171 -22.43 -16.36 8.12
N ILE A 172 -22.97 -15.95 6.97
CA ILE A 172 -24.39 -15.76 6.80
C ILE A 172 -25.19 -16.97 7.34
N ASP A 173 -26.37 -16.72 7.88
CA ASP A 173 -27.39 -17.73 8.19
C ASP A 173 -27.54 -18.64 6.96
N PRO A 174 -27.18 -19.94 7.04
CA PRO A 174 -27.10 -20.80 5.86
C PRO A 174 -28.48 -21.13 5.28
N ILE A 175 -29.54 -21.00 6.08
CA ILE A 175 -30.91 -21.25 5.67
C ILE A 175 -31.45 -20.01 4.93
N LEU A 176 -31.14 -18.83 5.46
CA LEU A 176 -31.70 -17.58 4.98
C LEU A 176 -30.76 -16.81 4.05
N ASN A 177 -29.50 -17.24 3.90
CA ASN A 177 -28.48 -16.59 3.08
C ASN A 177 -28.29 -15.10 3.43
N THR A 178 -28.18 -14.79 4.75
CA THR A 178 -28.14 -13.41 5.27
C THR A 178 -27.34 -13.22 6.55
N THR A 179 -27.23 -11.99 7.04
CA THR A 179 -26.66 -11.64 8.34
C THR A 179 -27.38 -12.28 9.53
N LYS A 180 -26.61 -12.77 10.51
CA LYS A 180 -27.12 -13.30 11.78
C LYS A 180 -27.39 -12.17 12.77
N SER A 181 -28.17 -12.46 13.81
CA SER A 181 -28.23 -11.56 14.98
C SER A 181 -26.89 -11.57 15.71
N CYS A 182 -26.59 -10.49 16.42
CA CYS A 182 -25.32 -10.31 17.09
C CYS A 182 -24.96 -11.47 18.03
N GLY A 183 -23.67 -11.80 18.11
CA GLY A 183 -23.11 -12.69 19.12
C GLY A 183 -23.50 -14.16 18.94
N LYS A 184 -23.96 -14.53 17.74
CA LYS A 184 -24.35 -15.93 17.44
C LYS A 184 -23.16 -16.87 17.31
N VAL A 185 -21.97 -16.34 17.04
CA VAL A 185 -20.72 -17.12 16.96
C VAL A 185 -19.78 -16.57 18.02
N ILE A 186 -20.02 -16.92 19.28
CA ILE A 186 -19.30 -16.28 20.41
C ILE A 186 -17.79 -16.57 20.39
N SER A 187 -17.35 -17.65 19.72
CA SER A 187 -15.93 -17.99 19.55
C SER A 187 -15.14 -16.95 18.75
N THR A 188 -15.79 -16.08 17.99
CA THR A 188 -15.13 -14.97 17.25
C THR A 188 -15.09 -13.66 18.02
N SER A 189 -15.62 -13.64 19.24
CA SER A 189 -15.65 -12.43 20.04
C SER A 189 -14.25 -12.06 20.50
N THR A 190 -14.06 -10.76 20.73
CA THR A 190 -12.90 -10.31 21.50
C THR A 190 -12.99 -10.79 22.96
N PRO A 191 -11.87 -10.85 23.71
CA PRO A 191 -11.90 -11.20 25.14
C PRO A 191 -12.74 -10.27 26.01
N ILE A 192 -13.01 -9.04 25.54
CA ILE A 192 -13.88 -8.06 26.20
C ILE A 192 -15.34 -8.13 25.70
N ASN A 193 -15.69 -9.18 24.95
CA ASN A 193 -17.04 -9.46 24.43
C ASN A 193 -17.58 -8.44 23.42
N VAL A 194 -16.72 -7.73 22.69
CA VAL A 194 -17.14 -7.10 21.43
C VAL A 194 -17.30 -8.20 20.38
N HIS A 195 -18.51 -8.33 19.84
CA HIS A 195 -18.92 -9.40 18.94
C HIS A 195 -18.85 -8.96 17.48
N ASP A 196 -18.72 -9.92 16.57
CA ASP A 196 -18.92 -9.76 15.12
C ASP A 196 -18.07 -8.65 14.47
N LEU A 197 -16.88 -8.35 15.02
CA LEU A 197 -15.91 -7.45 14.38
C LEU A 197 -15.31 -8.06 13.10
N SER A 198 -15.43 -9.37 12.90
CA SER A 198 -15.21 -9.96 11.59
C SER A 198 -16.26 -11.02 11.30
N GLY A 199 -16.67 -11.05 10.05
CA GLY A 199 -17.80 -11.80 9.51
C GLY A 199 -19.11 -11.08 9.79
N ASN A 200 -20.24 -11.72 9.47
CA ASN A 200 -21.53 -11.03 9.37
C ASN A 200 -21.50 -9.88 8.35
N VAL A 201 -21.24 -8.65 8.77
CA VAL A 201 -21.10 -7.45 7.90
C VAL A 201 -19.77 -6.76 8.13
N SER A 202 -19.22 -6.17 7.08
CA SER A 202 -18.11 -5.23 7.23
C SER A 202 -18.67 -3.90 7.74
N GLU A 203 -17.83 -3.07 8.35
CA GLU A 203 -18.31 -1.90 9.08
C GLU A 203 -17.73 -0.59 8.57
N TRP A 204 -18.58 0.42 8.44
CA TRP A 204 -18.16 1.80 8.19
C TRP A 204 -17.32 2.34 9.35
N VAL A 205 -16.16 2.91 9.03
CA VAL A 205 -15.27 3.62 9.95
C VAL A 205 -14.75 4.92 9.31
N VAL A 206 -14.21 5.82 10.13
CA VAL A 206 -13.64 7.10 9.68
C VAL A 206 -12.12 6.98 9.49
N SER A 207 -11.61 7.49 8.35
CA SER A 207 -10.18 7.63 8.06
C SER A 207 -9.91 9.01 7.49
N ASP A 208 -9.22 9.91 8.22
CA ASP A 208 -8.88 11.28 7.76
C ASP A 208 -10.05 12.00 7.07
N GLN A 209 -11.24 11.96 7.69
CA GLN A 209 -12.50 12.54 7.19
C GLN A 209 -13.11 11.86 5.93
N SER A 210 -12.57 10.71 5.52
CA SER A 210 -13.10 9.86 4.46
C SER A 210 -13.71 8.56 5.01
N ALA A 211 -14.56 7.93 4.20
CA ALA A 211 -15.19 6.66 4.53
C ALA A 211 -14.24 5.48 4.25
N MET A 212 -14.10 4.59 5.23
CA MET A 212 -13.38 3.34 5.11
C MET A 212 -14.24 2.19 5.63
N ILE A 213 -13.91 0.98 5.21
CA ILE A 213 -14.56 -0.25 5.67
C ILE A 213 -13.53 -1.13 6.39
N LYS A 214 -13.88 -1.60 7.58
CA LYS A 214 -13.13 -2.56 8.40
C LYS A 214 -13.91 -3.87 8.57
N GLY A 215 -13.21 -4.94 8.95
CA GLY A 215 -13.80 -6.25 9.23
C GLY A 215 -14.24 -7.02 7.98
N GLY A 216 -14.24 -8.35 8.07
CA GLY A 216 -14.75 -9.23 7.02
C GLY A 216 -16.28 -9.28 7.05
N ASN A 217 -16.90 -9.68 5.95
CA ASN A 217 -18.33 -9.99 5.90
C ASN A 217 -18.57 -11.42 5.43
N GLY A 218 -19.77 -11.95 5.68
CA GLY A 218 -20.11 -13.34 5.37
C GLY A 218 -20.13 -13.71 3.88
N PHE A 219 -19.85 -12.76 2.97
CA PHE A 219 -19.74 -13.00 1.52
C PHE A 219 -18.29 -12.91 1.01
N ASP A 220 -17.32 -12.60 1.87
CA ASP A 220 -15.92 -12.56 1.48
C ASP A 220 -15.39 -13.96 1.20
N LYS A 221 -14.68 -14.12 0.07
CA LYS A 221 -14.09 -15.41 -0.33
C LYS A 221 -12.73 -15.66 0.34
N ASP A 222 -12.11 -14.60 0.85
CA ASP A 222 -10.80 -14.54 1.49
C ASP A 222 -10.93 -14.26 2.98
N SER A 223 -11.65 -15.11 3.69
CA SER A 223 -11.93 -14.96 5.12
C SER A 223 -10.67 -14.83 5.98
N ILE A 224 -9.59 -15.55 5.65
CA ILE A 224 -8.30 -15.47 6.36
C ILE A 224 -7.69 -14.06 6.33
N PHE A 225 -7.92 -13.30 5.26
CA PHE A 225 -7.40 -11.94 5.09
C PHE A 225 -8.41 -10.88 5.50
N SER A 226 -9.65 -11.01 5.04
CA SER A 226 -10.72 -10.07 5.35
C SER A 226 -11.01 -10.00 6.86
N SER A 227 -10.70 -11.07 7.60
CA SER A 227 -10.83 -11.09 9.07
C SER A 227 -9.67 -10.52 9.84
N LEU A 228 -8.54 -10.19 9.19
CA LEU A 228 -7.43 -9.56 9.90
C LEU A 228 -7.88 -8.19 10.43
N ASN A 229 -7.54 -7.89 11.68
CA ASN A 229 -7.89 -6.62 12.32
C ASN A 229 -7.35 -5.41 11.55
N LEU A 230 -6.18 -5.55 10.91
CA LEU A 230 -5.56 -4.53 10.05
C LEU A 230 -6.19 -4.40 8.65
N PHE A 231 -7.03 -5.36 8.24
CA PHE A 231 -7.59 -5.36 6.89
C PHE A 231 -8.59 -4.23 6.71
N TYR A 232 -8.53 -3.57 5.55
CA TYR A 232 -9.47 -2.52 5.21
C TYR A 232 -9.77 -2.45 3.71
N ARG A 233 -10.90 -1.80 3.40
CA ARG A 233 -11.29 -1.45 2.03
C ARG A 233 -11.64 0.04 1.96
N THR A 234 -11.31 0.67 0.84
CA THR A 234 -11.85 1.99 0.50
C THR A 234 -13.17 1.81 -0.24
N ALA A 235 -14.17 2.62 0.11
CA ALA A 235 -15.44 2.64 -0.59
C ALA A 235 -15.95 4.06 -0.78
N ASN A 236 -16.71 4.27 -1.84
CA ASN A 236 -17.42 5.53 -2.04
C ASN A 236 -18.38 5.77 -0.86
N PRO A 237 -18.34 6.93 -0.19
CA PRO A 237 -19.22 7.23 0.95
C PRO A 237 -20.72 7.15 0.63
N LYS A 238 -21.11 7.24 -0.65
CA LYS A 238 -22.50 7.12 -1.12
C LYS A 238 -22.95 5.65 -1.31
N THR A 239 -22.03 4.69 -1.26
CA THR A 239 -22.32 3.27 -1.45
C THR A 239 -23.34 2.79 -0.42
N LYS A 240 -24.36 2.05 -0.88
CA LYS A 240 -25.31 1.33 -0.03
C LYS A 240 -25.20 -0.15 -0.37
N SER A 241 -24.56 -0.94 0.50
CA SER A 241 -24.31 -2.36 0.26
C SER A 241 -25.02 -3.22 1.29
N LYS A 242 -25.52 -4.38 0.86
CA LYS A 242 -26.06 -5.43 1.75
C LYS A 242 -24.99 -6.11 2.61
N GLN A 243 -23.71 -5.80 2.38
CA GLN A 243 -22.55 -6.40 3.04
C GLN A 243 -21.92 -5.45 4.08
N ILE A 244 -22.39 -4.20 4.13
CA ILE A 244 -21.80 -3.16 4.97
C ILE A 244 -22.86 -2.68 5.97
N GLY A 245 -22.53 -2.79 7.25
CA GLY A 245 -23.23 -2.19 8.38
C GLY A 245 -22.32 -1.20 9.09
N PHE A 246 -22.55 -1.01 10.39
CA PHE A 246 -21.72 -0.15 11.23
C PHE A 246 -22.03 -0.37 12.71
N ARG A 247 -21.11 0.11 13.55
CA ARG A 247 -21.30 0.26 14.99
C ARG A 247 -20.83 1.63 15.44
N CYS A 248 -21.29 2.10 16.59
CA CYS A 248 -20.89 3.41 17.13
C CYS A 248 -19.86 3.27 18.26
N ILE A 249 -19.08 4.32 18.44
CA ILE A 249 -18.20 4.53 19.58
C ILE A 249 -18.61 5.81 20.32
N PHE A 250 -18.33 5.84 21.62
CA PHE A 250 -18.75 6.88 22.56
C PHE A 250 -17.57 7.29 23.42
N ASP A 251 -17.48 8.58 23.71
CA ASP A 251 -16.43 9.15 24.57
C ASP A 251 -16.84 9.18 26.06
N ASN A 252 -18.08 8.77 26.36
CA ASN A 252 -18.67 8.68 27.69
C ASN A 252 -19.68 7.52 27.74
N VAL A 253 -20.07 7.09 28.94
CA VAL A 253 -21.17 6.13 29.09
C VAL A 253 -22.48 6.79 28.68
N VAL A 254 -23.20 6.16 27.75
CA VAL A 254 -24.54 6.57 27.32
C VAL A 254 -25.57 5.57 27.84
N GLN A 255 -26.66 6.07 28.44
CA GLN A 255 -27.73 5.22 28.95
C GLN A 255 -28.50 4.54 27.81
N ASN A 256 -29.04 3.35 28.07
CA ASN A 256 -29.83 2.57 27.11
C ASN A 256 -29.08 2.21 25.82
N GLN A 257 -27.77 2.02 25.91
CA GLN A 257 -26.92 1.51 24.83
C GLN A 257 -26.13 0.31 25.33
N ASP A 258 -26.09 -0.76 24.55
CA ASP A 258 -25.27 -1.94 24.85
C ASP A 258 -23.82 -1.67 24.41
N ILE A 259 -23.04 -1.11 25.33
CA ILE A 259 -21.66 -0.66 25.10
C ILE A 259 -20.66 -1.38 26.00
N ILE A 260 -19.48 -1.64 25.46
CA ILE A 260 -18.33 -2.21 26.15
C ILE A 260 -17.27 -1.12 26.31
N LYS A 261 -16.71 -0.98 27.52
CA LYS A 261 -15.53 -0.12 27.72
C LYS A 261 -14.32 -0.78 27.05
N ILE A 262 -13.68 -0.08 26.12
CA ILE A 262 -12.35 -0.46 25.65
C ILE A 262 -11.38 -0.09 26.79
N PRO A 263 -10.54 -1.02 27.28
CA PRO A 263 -9.59 -0.70 28.33
C PRO A 263 -8.74 0.53 27.98
N ASP A 264 -8.47 1.37 28.98
CA ASP A 264 -7.63 2.54 28.77
C ASP A 264 -6.18 2.08 28.57
N GLY A 265 -5.49 2.61 27.56
CA GLY A 265 -4.12 2.19 27.27
C GLY A 265 -3.63 2.63 25.89
N ASN A 266 -2.38 2.25 25.61
CA ASN A 266 -1.76 2.43 24.30
C ASN A 266 -1.88 1.12 23.52
N TYR A 267 -2.45 1.21 22.33
CA TYR A 267 -2.71 0.08 21.45
C TYR A 267 -1.83 0.19 20.21
N LEU A 268 -1.17 -0.90 19.84
CA LEU A 268 -0.42 -0.99 18.59
C LEU A 268 -1.34 -1.59 17.52
N VAL A 269 -1.61 -0.80 16.48
CA VAL A 269 -2.47 -1.16 15.34
C VAL A 269 -1.67 -1.08 14.03
N GLY A 270 -2.17 -1.70 12.97
CA GLY A 270 -1.48 -1.84 11.69
C GLY A 270 -0.59 -3.09 11.66
N VAL A 271 0.34 -3.12 10.71
CA VAL A 271 1.23 -4.26 10.52
C VAL A 271 2.28 -4.33 11.65
N PRO A 272 2.35 -5.43 12.43
CA PRO A 272 3.27 -5.54 13.58
C PRO A 272 4.76 -5.41 13.24
N LYS A 273 5.54 -4.57 13.96
CA LYS A 273 7.01 -4.37 13.77
C LYS A 273 7.82 -5.66 13.67
N GLN A 274 7.32 -6.71 14.33
CA GLN A 274 7.96 -8.01 14.44
C GLN A 274 7.78 -8.89 13.20
N SER A 275 6.92 -8.52 12.25
CA SER A 275 6.68 -9.26 11.02
C SER A 275 7.82 -9.01 10.03
N LEU A 276 8.64 -10.03 9.78
CA LEU A 276 9.81 -9.95 8.90
C LEU A 276 9.46 -9.94 7.41
N LEU A 277 8.29 -10.47 7.05
CA LEU A 277 7.75 -10.35 5.70
C LEU A 277 6.96 -9.06 5.56
N ALA A 278 6.12 -8.67 6.51
CA ALA A 278 5.23 -7.53 6.31
C ALA A 278 5.90 -6.14 6.43
N ILE A 279 7.20 -6.07 6.74
CA ILE A 279 7.90 -4.82 7.08
C ILE A 279 9.27 -4.75 6.43
N PRO A 280 9.38 -3.98 5.34
CA PRO A 280 10.50 -3.02 5.23
C PRO A 280 10.14 -1.57 4.86
N ALA A 281 8.98 -1.35 4.23
CA ALA A 281 8.57 -0.08 3.62
C ALA A 281 8.37 1.11 4.58
N SER A 282 7.70 0.88 5.71
CA SER A 282 7.18 1.94 6.59
C SER A 282 8.24 2.65 7.43
N TYR A 283 9.36 2.00 7.72
CA TYR A 283 10.47 2.57 8.50
C TYR A 283 11.35 3.47 7.64
N PHE A 284 11.33 3.23 6.34
CA PHE A 284 12.21 3.88 5.39
C PHE A 284 11.89 5.37 5.19
N LYS A 285 10.61 5.77 5.31
CA LYS A 285 10.20 7.19 5.16
C LYS A 285 10.99 8.12 6.07
N SER A 286 11.30 7.68 7.30
CA SER A 286 12.01 8.50 8.29
C SER A 286 13.52 8.69 8.01
N GLU A 287 14.10 7.85 7.15
CA GLU A 287 15.52 7.90 6.77
C GLU A 287 15.77 8.70 5.47
N PHE A 288 14.72 8.99 4.69
CA PHE A 288 14.88 9.86 3.53
C PHE A 288 15.01 11.30 4.00
N ASN A 289 16.22 11.85 3.85
CA ASN A 289 16.40 13.30 3.85
C ASN A 289 15.42 13.86 2.83
N SER A 290 14.44 14.63 3.31
CA SER A 290 13.39 15.20 2.49
C SER A 290 13.18 16.66 2.81
N SER A 291 12.80 17.41 1.78
CA SER A 291 12.62 18.84 1.86
C SER A 291 11.23 19.21 1.41
N LEU A 292 10.55 20.01 2.24
CA LEU A 292 9.22 20.49 1.95
C LEU A 292 9.31 21.58 0.90
N LEU A 293 8.70 21.33 -0.26
CA LEU A 293 8.58 22.31 -1.34
C LEU A 293 7.11 22.45 -1.75
N THR A 294 6.73 23.66 -2.12
CA THR A 294 5.40 23.93 -2.68
C THR A 294 5.41 23.64 -4.17
N ALA A 295 4.62 22.65 -4.59
CA ALA A 295 4.35 22.42 -6.00
C ALA A 295 3.12 23.23 -6.41
N SER A 296 3.24 23.97 -7.51
CA SER A 296 2.13 24.73 -8.10
C SER A 296 1.53 23.92 -9.26
N ASP A 297 0.28 23.48 -9.12
CA ASP A 297 -0.51 22.94 -10.24
C ASP A 297 -1.00 24.10 -11.12
N PRO A 298 -0.98 24.01 -12.47
CA PRO A 298 -1.64 24.97 -13.36
C PRO A 298 -3.12 25.28 -13.02
N LYS A 299 -3.78 24.47 -12.18
CA LYS A 299 -5.14 24.70 -11.65
C LYS A 299 -5.21 25.46 -10.31
N ASN A 300 -4.16 26.16 -9.87
CA ASN A 300 -4.16 27.05 -8.68
C ASN A 300 -4.33 26.36 -7.31
N HIS A 301 -4.05 25.06 -7.20
CA HIS A 301 -3.95 24.39 -5.90
C HIS A 301 -2.47 24.25 -5.50
N SER A 302 -2.03 25.04 -4.52
CA SER A 302 -0.71 24.88 -3.90
C SER A 302 -0.75 23.70 -2.93
N THR A 303 -0.04 22.63 -3.24
CA THR A 303 0.17 21.50 -2.33
C THR A 303 1.61 21.51 -1.84
N SER A 304 1.79 21.44 -0.52
CA SER A 304 3.11 21.25 0.09
C SER A 304 3.46 19.76 0.00
N LEU A 305 4.53 19.42 -0.71
CA LEU A 305 4.99 18.05 -0.90
C LEU A 305 6.41 17.92 -0.38
N GLN A 306 6.74 16.76 0.19
CA GLN A 306 8.11 16.46 0.62
C GLN A 306 8.84 15.71 -0.49
N PHE A 307 9.96 16.26 -0.95
CA PHE A 307 10.77 15.62 -1.98
C PHE A 307 12.04 15.04 -1.37
N SER A 308 12.47 13.87 -1.83
CA SER A 308 13.79 13.35 -1.49
C SER A 308 14.86 14.36 -1.92
N VAL A 309 15.77 14.69 -1.01
CA VAL A 309 16.86 15.65 -1.28
C VAL A 309 17.68 15.21 -2.49
N TYR A 310 17.91 13.90 -2.62
CA TYR A 310 18.71 13.32 -3.68
C TYR A 310 17.96 12.20 -4.42
N GLU A 311 18.58 11.72 -5.48
CA GLU A 311 18.24 10.48 -6.16
C GLU A 311 18.37 9.29 -5.20
N ILE A 312 17.60 8.23 -5.46
CA ILE A 312 17.65 7.01 -4.66
C ILE A 312 19.03 6.36 -4.79
N THR A 313 19.64 6.05 -3.65
CA THR A 313 20.97 5.43 -3.58
C THR A 313 20.93 3.92 -3.81
N VAL A 314 22.09 3.34 -4.14
CA VAL A 314 22.27 1.89 -4.20
C VAL A 314 21.91 1.23 -2.88
N ASP A 315 22.31 1.75 -1.72
CA ASP A 315 21.98 1.15 -0.41
C ASP A 315 20.46 1.12 -0.15
N GLN A 316 19.77 2.23 -0.44
CA GLN A 316 18.32 2.31 -0.32
C GLN A 316 17.64 1.29 -1.23
N TYR A 317 18.05 1.22 -2.49
CA TYR A 317 17.53 0.25 -3.46
C TYR A 317 17.86 -1.20 -3.09
N HIS A 318 19.02 -1.45 -2.47
CA HIS A 318 19.40 -2.78 -2.04
C HIS A 318 18.43 -3.33 -0.99
N ARG A 319 18.03 -2.49 -0.02
CA ARG A 319 17.06 -2.88 1.00
C ARG A 319 15.67 -3.14 0.43
N PHE A 320 15.26 -2.41 -0.61
CA PHE A 320 14.06 -2.74 -1.40
C PHE A 320 14.18 -4.13 -2.02
N LEU A 321 15.31 -4.49 -2.64
CA LEU A 321 15.49 -5.83 -3.20
C LEU A 321 15.54 -6.95 -2.15
N LEU A 322 15.96 -6.64 -0.93
CA LEU A 322 15.95 -7.58 0.20
C LEU A 322 14.55 -7.79 0.78
N ASP A 323 13.58 -6.92 0.49
CA ASP A 323 12.21 -7.06 0.94
C ASP A 323 11.53 -8.28 0.30
N PRO A 324 11.14 -9.30 1.10
CA PRO A 324 10.42 -10.45 0.58
C PRO A 324 9.08 -10.13 -0.10
N LEU A 325 8.42 -9.01 0.24
CA LEU A 325 7.16 -8.57 -0.37
C LEU A 325 7.35 -7.92 -1.74
N VAL A 326 8.53 -7.38 -2.01
CA VAL A 326 8.84 -6.85 -3.34
C VAL A 326 8.75 -7.97 -4.36
N HIS A 327 9.25 -9.15 -4.01
CA HIS A 327 9.13 -10.38 -4.81
C HIS A 327 7.71 -10.95 -4.89
N LEU A 328 6.76 -10.40 -4.13
CA LEU A 328 5.33 -10.70 -4.26
C LEU A 328 4.59 -9.74 -5.17
N ASN A 329 5.32 -8.82 -5.84
CA ASN A 329 4.73 -7.76 -6.65
C ASN A 329 3.73 -6.92 -5.82
N LEU A 330 3.95 -6.76 -4.51
CA LEU A 330 3.03 -5.97 -3.69
C LEU A 330 2.98 -4.51 -4.12
N PHE A 331 4.14 -3.99 -4.53
CA PHE A 331 4.33 -2.59 -4.90
C PHE A 331 4.29 -2.38 -6.42
N SER A 332 4.03 -3.43 -7.20
CA SER A 332 3.95 -3.33 -8.65
C SER A 332 2.81 -2.42 -9.08
N SER A 333 3.01 -1.77 -10.23
CA SER A 333 1.92 -1.12 -10.94
C SER A 333 0.91 -2.18 -11.42
N GLY A 334 -0.34 -1.78 -11.63
CA GLY A 334 -1.39 -2.71 -12.10
C GLY A 334 -1.11 -3.37 -13.47
N ASN A 335 -0.29 -2.73 -14.31
CA ASN A 335 0.02 -3.19 -15.66
C ASN A 335 1.43 -3.81 -15.78
N GLN A 336 2.13 -4.01 -14.67
CA GLN A 336 3.46 -4.58 -14.68
C GLN A 336 3.44 -6.03 -15.21
N PRO A 337 4.45 -6.45 -15.99
CA PRO A 337 4.62 -7.85 -16.38
C PRO A 337 4.69 -8.79 -15.17
N LYS A 338 4.08 -9.98 -15.29
CA LYS A 338 3.97 -10.94 -14.17
C LYS A 338 5.32 -11.41 -13.60
N ASN A 339 6.32 -11.62 -14.47
CA ASN A 339 7.64 -12.14 -14.09
C ASN A 339 8.71 -11.03 -14.15
N HIS A 340 8.32 -9.82 -13.78
CA HIS A 340 9.20 -8.67 -13.80
C HIS A 340 10.34 -8.80 -12.78
N SER A 341 11.58 -8.57 -13.21
CA SER A 341 12.74 -8.51 -12.31
C SER A 341 13.01 -7.07 -11.90
N TYR A 342 13.11 -6.83 -10.59
CA TYR A 342 13.48 -5.52 -10.06
C TYR A 342 15.00 -5.27 -10.05
N THR A 343 15.82 -6.26 -10.45
CA THR A 343 17.28 -6.14 -10.37
C THR A 343 17.80 -5.11 -11.39
N PRO A 344 18.57 -4.10 -10.98
CA PRO A 344 19.15 -3.12 -11.89
C PRO A 344 20.25 -3.70 -12.81
N LEU A 345 20.59 -2.99 -13.87
CA LEU A 345 21.77 -3.35 -14.70
C LEU A 345 23.04 -3.33 -13.84
N ASP A 346 23.99 -4.24 -14.08
CA ASP A 346 25.30 -4.28 -13.39
C ASP A 346 25.23 -4.21 -11.86
N TRP A 347 24.18 -4.76 -11.27
CA TRP A 347 23.86 -4.61 -9.84
C TRP A 347 25.01 -5.00 -8.89
N LYS A 348 25.72 -6.10 -9.19
CA LYS A 348 26.86 -6.56 -8.38
C LYS A 348 27.97 -5.52 -8.29
N THR A 349 28.20 -4.77 -9.37
CA THR A 349 29.21 -3.70 -9.40
C THR A 349 28.71 -2.48 -8.64
N GLN A 350 27.42 -2.13 -8.80
CA GLN A 350 26.83 -0.99 -8.09
C GLN A 350 26.90 -1.14 -6.57
N LEU A 351 26.75 -2.36 -6.03
CA LEU A 351 26.87 -2.66 -4.59
C LEU A 351 28.20 -2.22 -3.95
N LEU A 352 29.25 -2.01 -4.74
CA LEU A 352 30.54 -1.49 -4.25
C LEU A 352 30.50 0.01 -3.92
N SER A 353 29.46 0.71 -4.34
CA SER A 353 29.29 2.16 -4.22
C SER A 353 27.92 2.52 -3.62
N PRO A 354 27.66 2.17 -2.33
CA PRO A 354 26.34 2.26 -1.71
C PRO A 354 25.72 3.66 -1.68
N SER A 355 26.54 4.72 -1.60
CA SER A 355 26.11 6.12 -1.53
C SER A 355 25.88 6.79 -2.91
N TYR A 356 26.10 6.06 -4.01
CA TYR A 356 25.88 6.54 -5.36
C TYR A 356 24.43 6.32 -5.78
N PRO A 357 23.89 7.08 -6.75
CA PRO A 357 22.55 6.83 -7.23
C PRO A 357 22.43 5.48 -7.91
N VAL A 358 21.31 4.79 -7.67
CA VAL A 358 20.98 3.55 -8.35
C VAL A 358 20.73 3.82 -9.84
N ARG A 359 21.23 2.93 -10.69
CA ARG A 359 21.17 3.07 -12.15
C ARG A 359 20.69 1.82 -12.85
N GLY A 360 20.27 1.94 -14.10
CA GLY A 360 19.82 0.78 -14.88
C GLY A 360 18.49 0.23 -14.36
N VAL A 361 17.69 1.11 -13.78
CA VAL A 361 16.36 0.81 -13.24
C VAL A 361 15.34 1.18 -14.31
N ASP A 362 14.41 0.28 -14.61
CA ASP A 362 13.29 0.62 -15.49
C ASP A 362 12.14 1.27 -14.72
N TRP A 363 11.15 1.75 -15.46
CA TRP A 363 10.06 2.50 -14.87
C TRP A 363 9.25 1.67 -13.87
N TRP A 364 8.99 0.40 -14.18
CA TRP A 364 8.25 -0.51 -13.29
C TRP A 364 8.94 -0.65 -11.93
N SER A 365 10.26 -0.79 -11.97
CA SER A 365 11.05 -0.96 -10.75
C SER A 365 11.17 0.33 -9.95
N ALA A 366 11.34 1.47 -10.62
CA ALA A 366 11.33 2.80 -9.99
C ALA A 366 9.96 3.09 -9.34
N HIS A 367 8.86 2.77 -10.02
CA HIS A 367 7.51 2.88 -9.48
C HIS A 367 7.32 2.01 -8.24
N ALA A 368 7.70 0.72 -8.33
CA ALA A 368 7.56 -0.21 -7.22
C ALA A 368 8.39 0.21 -6.01
N PHE A 369 9.61 0.69 -6.22
CA PHE A 369 10.40 1.28 -5.14
C PHE A 369 9.70 2.49 -4.53
N ALA A 370 9.19 3.43 -5.35
CA ALA A 370 8.57 4.64 -4.83
C ALA A 370 7.34 4.32 -3.96
N VAL A 371 6.51 3.37 -4.40
CA VAL A 371 5.35 2.88 -3.64
C VAL A 371 5.79 2.12 -2.39
N TRP A 372 6.86 1.33 -2.47
CA TRP A 372 7.48 0.66 -1.32
C TRP A 372 7.99 1.67 -0.29
N ALA A 373 8.64 2.75 -0.71
CA ALA A 373 9.12 3.79 0.20
C ALA A 373 7.98 4.59 0.87
N GLY A 374 6.71 4.36 0.52
CA GLY A 374 5.56 5.10 1.03
C GLY A 374 5.32 6.44 0.29
N GLY A 375 5.91 6.60 -0.90
CA GLY A 375 5.78 7.77 -1.74
C GLY A 375 5.30 7.41 -3.15
N ARG A 376 5.68 8.26 -4.11
CA ARG A 376 5.48 8.03 -5.55
C ARG A 376 6.59 8.73 -6.36
N LEU A 377 6.68 8.40 -7.64
CA LEU A 377 7.48 9.18 -8.58
C LEU A 377 6.84 10.58 -8.76
N PRO A 378 7.66 11.64 -8.95
CA PRO A 378 7.15 12.97 -9.30
C PRO A 378 6.46 12.94 -10.67
N SER A 379 5.45 13.78 -10.88
CA SER A 379 4.99 14.10 -12.23
C SER A 379 6.03 14.93 -12.97
N GLN A 380 5.93 15.01 -14.30
CA GLN A 380 6.82 15.88 -15.09
C GLN A 380 6.74 17.36 -14.65
N ASP A 381 5.55 17.84 -14.27
CA ASP A 381 5.34 19.23 -13.86
C ASP A 381 5.92 19.47 -12.46
N GLU A 382 5.74 18.52 -11.53
CA GLU A 382 6.34 18.58 -10.20
C GLU A 382 7.86 18.59 -10.28
N TRP A 383 8.45 17.73 -11.12
CA TRP A 383 9.89 17.69 -11.35
C TRP A 383 10.40 19.02 -11.92
N THR A 384 9.73 19.55 -12.94
CA THR A 384 10.07 20.84 -13.59
C THR A 384 10.01 22.00 -12.60
N ASN A 385 8.96 22.04 -11.79
CA ASN A 385 8.76 23.09 -10.79
C ASN A 385 9.90 23.14 -9.77
N ILE A 386 10.35 21.99 -9.28
CA ILE A 386 11.47 21.92 -8.32
C ILE A 386 12.78 22.33 -8.98
N TYR A 387 12.99 21.88 -10.21
CA TYR A 387 14.16 22.27 -10.97
C TYR A 387 14.26 23.80 -11.11
N ILE A 388 13.15 24.46 -11.46
CA ILE A 388 13.12 25.93 -11.56
C ILE A 388 13.35 26.59 -10.18
N GLN A 389 12.77 26.05 -9.12
CA GLN A 389 12.95 26.59 -7.76
C GLN A 389 14.40 26.46 -7.26
N THR A 390 15.09 25.38 -7.63
CA THR A 390 16.49 25.13 -7.24
C THR A 390 17.48 25.96 -8.05
N LEU A 391 17.22 26.20 -9.34
CA LEU A 391 18.10 27.01 -10.21
C LEU A 391 18.19 28.50 -9.82
N ASN A 392 17.19 29.05 -9.12
CA ASN A 392 17.24 30.45 -8.67
C ASN A 392 18.36 30.73 -7.65
N HIS A 393 19.05 29.70 -7.17
CA HIS A 393 20.21 29.78 -6.29
C HIS A 393 21.49 29.36 -7.02
N VAL A 394 22.05 30.30 -7.79
CA VAL A 394 23.43 30.38 -8.35
C VAL A 394 24.17 29.03 -8.46
N TYR A 395 23.98 28.32 -9.58
CA TYR A 395 24.81 27.17 -9.94
C TYR A 395 25.84 27.56 -11.02
N HIS A 396 27.11 27.24 -10.77
CA HIS A 396 28.17 27.23 -11.78
C HIS A 396 28.41 25.78 -12.18
N ALA A 397 27.95 25.38 -13.37
CA ALA A 397 28.21 24.04 -13.86
C ALA A 397 29.71 23.82 -14.08
N PRO A 398 30.29 22.70 -13.62
CA PRO A 398 31.68 22.38 -13.93
C PRO A 398 31.85 22.19 -15.45
N ASP A 399 32.93 22.72 -16.01
CA ASP A 399 33.25 22.67 -17.46
C ASP A 399 33.32 21.23 -18.02
N THR A 400 33.48 20.23 -17.14
CA THR A 400 33.35 18.81 -17.46
C THR A 400 32.74 18.07 -16.28
N MET A 401 31.64 17.35 -16.51
CA MET A 401 31.11 16.39 -15.55
C MET A 401 32.03 15.17 -15.49
N SER A 402 32.83 15.05 -14.43
CA SER A 402 33.70 13.90 -14.21
C SER A 402 32.91 12.69 -13.70
N GLY A 403 32.17 12.02 -14.59
CA GLY A 403 31.46 10.78 -14.27
C GLY A 403 30.42 10.88 -13.15
N ILE A 404 29.91 9.73 -12.72
CA ILE A 404 28.97 9.62 -11.60
C ILE A 404 29.68 9.89 -10.26
N GLN A 405 28.97 10.50 -9.31
CA GLN A 405 29.46 10.80 -7.97
C GLN A 405 28.49 10.31 -6.87
N GLU A 406 28.93 10.38 -5.61
CA GLU A 406 28.03 10.18 -4.47
C GLU A 406 26.92 11.22 -4.46
N VAL A 407 25.71 10.84 -4.07
CA VAL A 407 24.55 11.75 -4.15
C VAL A 407 24.77 13.03 -3.34
N SER A 408 25.39 12.93 -2.16
CA SER A 408 25.67 14.08 -1.28
C SER A 408 26.67 15.07 -1.85
N ALA A 409 27.56 14.63 -2.75
CA ALA A 409 28.55 15.49 -3.39
C ALA A 409 27.92 16.48 -4.38
N THR A 410 26.68 16.22 -4.83
CA THR A 410 25.94 17.10 -5.74
C THR A 410 25.23 18.27 -5.04
N CYS A 411 25.28 18.35 -3.71
CA CYS A 411 24.72 19.50 -2.99
C CYS A 411 25.72 20.65 -2.90
N SER A 412 25.27 21.86 -3.27
CA SER A 412 25.97 23.10 -2.95
C SER A 412 25.65 23.55 -1.51
N SER A 413 26.56 24.29 -0.88
CA SER A 413 26.43 24.77 0.50
C SER A 413 25.41 25.90 0.71
N ALA A 414 24.56 26.21 -0.28
CA ALA A 414 23.67 27.38 -0.28
C ALA A 414 22.19 27.00 -0.45
N SER A 415 21.47 26.99 0.67
CA SER A 415 20.02 27.24 0.88
C SER A 415 18.93 26.56 0.05
N THR A 416 19.22 25.75 -0.98
CA THR A 416 18.19 24.94 -1.65
C THR A 416 18.32 23.49 -1.31
N SER A 417 17.18 22.92 -1.00
CA SER A 417 17.02 21.73 -0.18
C SER A 417 16.88 20.45 -1.02
N ILE A 418 17.21 20.51 -2.33
CA ILE A 418 17.15 19.39 -3.29
C ILE A 418 18.38 19.46 -4.22
N CYS A 419 19.01 18.32 -4.49
CA CYS A 419 20.28 18.18 -5.19
C CYS A 419 20.23 17.08 -6.28
N GLY A 420 21.27 17.01 -7.12
CA GLY A 420 21.46 15.95 -8.12
C GLY A 420 20.52 15.99 -9.33
N LEU A 421 19.84 17.11 -9.59
CA LEU A 421 18.83 17.19 -10.67
C LEU A 421 19.41 17.27 -12.10
N PHE A 422 20.70 17.58 -12.24
CA PHE A 422 21.35 17.85 -13.53
C PHE A 422 22.61 16.99 -13.75
N ASP A 423 23.16 16.40 -12.69
CA ASP A 423 24.51 15.83 -12.71
C ASP A 423 24.54 14.31 -12.95
N ASN A 424 24.05 13.51 -12.00
CA ASN A 424 24.31 12.08 -12.05
C ASN A 424 23.42 11.40 -13.09
N VAL A 425 22.12 11.33 -12.84
CA VAL A 425 21.21 10.47 -13.60
C VAL A 425 20.00 11.25 -14.06
N SER A 426 19.51 10.89 -15.24
CA SER A 426 18.16 11.26 -15.64
C SER A 426 17.17 10.47 -14.78
N GLU A 427 15.98 10.99 -14.59
CA GLU A 427 15.05 10.48 -13.59
C GLU A 427 13.69 10.15 -14.16
N TRP A 428 13.21 8.95 -13.82
CA TRP A 428 11.84 8.56 -14.11
C TRP A 428 10.81 9.46 -13.42
N THR A 429 9.77 9.83 -14.17
CA THR A 429 8.58 10.52 -13.66
C THR A 429 7.37 9.57 -13.67
N SER A 430 6.26 9.93 -13.04
CA SER A 430 4.99 9.21 -13.14
C SER A 430 4.20 9.53 -14.42
N SER A 431 4.72 10.43 -15.27
CA SER A 431 4.00 10.91 -16.44
C SER A 431 4.11 9.95 -17.63
N VAL A 432 3.03 9.87 -18.40
CA VAL A 432 2.85 8.90 -19.49
C VAL A 432 2.55 9.63 -20.80
N VAL A 433 3.07 9.09 -21.91
CA VAL A 433 2.76 9.49 -23.28
C VAL A 433 2.16 8.29 -23.99
N ILE A 434 1.08 8.53 -24.74
CA ILE A 434 0.52 7.54 -25.67
C ILE A 434 0.95 7.97 -27.06
N THR A 435 1.76 7.15 -27.74
CA THR A 435 2.25 7.46 -29.09
C THR A 435 1.09 7.41 -30.10
N PRO A 436 1.23 8.01 -31.31
CA PRO A 436 0.23 7.89 -32.37
C PRO A 436 -0.12 6.44 -32.73
N GLU A 437 0.82 5.52 -32.55
CA GLU A 437 0.66 4.08 -32.77
C GLU A 437 -0.03 3.36 -31.59
N GLY A 438 -0.37 4.09 -30.52
CA GLY A 438 -1.01 3.56 -29.33
C GLY A 438 -0.06 2.92 -28.32
N ALA A 439 1.26 3.07 -28.49
CA ALA A 439 2.23 2.57 -27.52
C ALA A 439 2.25 3.46 -26.27
N ILE A 440 2.48 2.84 -25.11
CA ILE A 440 2.61 3.55 -23.83
C ILE A 440 4.10 3.77 -23.56
N GLU A 441 4.49 5.02 -23.46
CA GLU A 441 5.84 5.44 -23.08
C GLU A 441 5.81 6.23 -21.78
N MET A 442 6.89 6.10 -21.00
CA MET A 442 7.05 6.80 -19.74
C MET A 442 8.07 7.92 -19.92
N ILE A 443 7.81 9.05 -19.26
CA ILE A 443 8.69 10.22 -19.34
C ILE A 443 9.79 10.11 -18.29
N TYR A 444 11.03 10.37 -18.71
CA TYR A 444 12.12 10.73 -17.81
C TYR A 444 12.64 12.13 -18.11
N LYS A 445 13.19 12.78 -17.09
CA LYS A 445 13.66 14.18 -17.14
C LYS A 445 15.07 14.34 -16.60
N GLY A 446 15.64 15.51 -16.83
CA GLY A 446 16.94 15.90 -16.29
C GLY A 446 18.14 15.36 -17.07
N GLY A 447 19.28 16.01 -16.81
CA GLY A 447 20.58 15.62 -17.34
C GLY A 447 21.14 14.35 -16.72
N ASN A 448 22.28 13.90 -17.24
CA ASN A 448 23.08 12.84 -16.64
C ASN A 448 24.54 13.00 -17.04
N PHE A 449 25.42 12.23 -16.41
CA PHE A 449 26.87 12.29 -16.61
C PHE A 449 27.37 12.03 -18.05
N ARG A 450 26.48 11.66 -19.00
CA ARG A 450 26.80 11.48 -20.42
C ARG A 450 26.18 12.50 -21.36
N ILE A 451 25.24 13.33 -20.89
CA ILE A 451 24.59 14.36 -21.69
C ILE A 451 25.39 15.67 -21.54
N PRO A 452 25.65 16.41 -22.64
CA PRO A 452 26.33 17.70 -22.56
C PRO A 452 25.59 18.68 -21.64
N THR A 453 26.35 19.43 -20.83
CA THR A 453 25.84 20.34 -19.80
C THR A 453 24.75 21.29 -20.32
N GLU A 454 24.89 21.82 -21.54
CA GLU A 454 23.93 22.73 -22.16
C GLU A 454 22.51 22.14 -22.27
N GLN A 455 22.39 20.83 -22.51
CA GLN A 455 21.09 20.14 -22.58
C GLN A 455 20.57 19.78 -21.18
N THR A 456 21.47 19.56 -20.22
CA THR A 456 21.09 19.25 -18.82
C THR A 456 20.49 20.45 -18.08
N LEU A 457 20.74 21.67 -18.59
CA LEU A 457 20.29 22.91 -17.97
C LEU A 457 18.85 23.30 -18.31
N ASP A 458 18.23 22.66 -19.31
CA ASP A 458 16.85 22.96 -19.71
C ASP A 458 15.83 22.22 -18.80
N PRO A 459 15.02 22.94 -18.00
CA PRO A 459 13.96 22.34 -17.16
C PRO A 459 12.97 21.50 -17.96
N HIS A 460 12.78 21.84 -19.22
CA HIS A 460 11.80 21.21 -20.10
C HIS A 460 12.37 20.01 -20.84
N TYR A 461 13.68 19.76 -20.75
CA TYR A 461 14.28 18.57 -21.32
C TYR A 461 13.60 17.31 -20.78
N MET A 462 13.18 16.46 -21.71
CA MET A 462 12.53 15.18 -21.42
C MET A 462 12.73 14.23 -22.60
N GLN A 463 12.64 12.94 -22.31
CA GLN A 463 12.39 11.93 -23.33
C GLN A 463 11.26 11.01 -22.86
N SER A 464 10.53 10.45 -23.82
CA SER A 464 9.60 9.36 -23.57
C SER A 464 10.17 8.07 -24.18
N ILE A 465 10.07 6.98 -23.45
CA ILE A 465 10.51 5.67 -23.94
C ILE A 465 9.71 4.55 -23.26
N SER A 466 9.80 3.35 -23.81
CA SER A 466 9.19 2.16 -23.24
C SER A 466 9.46 2.02 -21.72
N PRO A 467 8.44 1.65 -20.91
CA PRO A 467 8.62 1.45 -19.46
C PRO A 467 9.58 0.30 -19.10
N HIS A 468 9.99 -0.52 -20.09
CA HIS A 468 10.97 -1.58 -19.94
C HIS A 468 12.42 -1.13 -20.13
N TYR A 469 12.62 0.09 -20.63
CA TYR A 469 13.94 0.60 -20.95
C TYR A 469 14.79 0.73 -19.69
N ARG A 470 16.05 0.31 -19.78
CA ARG A 470 17.06 0.47 -18.74
C ARG A 470 18.30 1.08 -19.35
N ALA A 471 18.83 2.09 -18.68
CA ALA A 471 20.11 2.68 -19.02
C ALA A 471 20.93 2.92 -17.76
N ASP A 472 22.25 2.80 -17.89
CA ASP A 472 23.20 3.14 -16.83
C ASP A 472 23.30 4.66 -16.60
N THR A 473 22.46 5.45 -17.23
CA THR A 473 22.28 6.89 -16.98
C THR A 473 20.93 7.22 -16.34
N LEU A 474 20.12 6.19 -16.05
CA LEU A 474 18.73 6.36 -15.63
C LEU A 474 18.52 5.83 -14.22
N GLY A 475 18.09 6.73 -13.34
CA GLY A 475 17.70 6.50 -11.96
C GLY A 475 16.36 7.16 -11.67
N PHE A 476 16.12 7.54 -10.42
CA PHE A 476 14.88 8.20 -10.02
C PHE A 476 14.98 8.78 -8.60
N ARG A 477 13.99 9.59 -8.23
CA ARG A 477 13.74 10.07 -6.87
C ARG A 477 12.30 9.84 -6.45
N VAL A 478 12.03 9.97 -5.15
CA VAL A 478 10.71 9.73 -4.57
C VAL A 478 10.18 11.01 -3.92
N ILE A 479 8.87 11.17 -3.99
CA ILE A 479 8.14 12.28 -3.35
C ILE A 479 7.09 11.69 -2.41
N PHE A 480 6.82 12.42 -1.32
CA PHE A 480 5.93 12.00 -0.26
C PHE A 480 4.80 13.01 -0.06
N PRO A 481 3.57 12.53 0.18
CA PRO A 481 2.44 13.37 0.55
C PRO A 481 2.58 13.94 1.96
#